data_AF-A0A932LM67-F1
#
_entry.id   AF-A0A932LM67-F1
#
_cell.length_a   1.000
_cell.length_b   1.000
_cell.length_c   1.000
_cell.angle_alpha   90.00
_cell.angle_beta   90.00
_cell.angle_gamma   90.00
#
_symmetry.space_group_name_H-M   'P 1'
#
loop_
_entity.id
_entity.type
_entity.pdbx_description
1 polymer ?
#
loop_
_entity_poly.entity_id
_entity_poly.type
_entity_poly.pdbx_seq_one_letter_code
_entity_poly.pdbx_strand_id
1 'polypeptide(L)'
;MTFATATTNYLFSAGDTIFESGGLRSSAVVEPTTNGLGPRPTRGIFAYHVCTKISDIRDGTSNTIMMAEHVVASFITGRKPTARLVEGVSWDTASQQQLSANPGICLAQRNGLNYANPARVKGYFGNYLFGGDPERSWFQTVIGPNGPSCCSGGSEGGNCVTTIIAPSSYHPGAVNGLMADGSVRFISQTIDTGNLSAPEPRGGGPSPYGVWGAMGSKAGGDARAEL
;
A
#
# COMPACT_ATOMS: atom_id res chain seq x y z
N MET A 1 24.37 -13.98 15.70
CA MET A 1 22.91 -14.19 15.79
C MET A 1 22.34 -13.89 14.41
N THR A 2 22.08 -14.93 13.62
CA THR A 2 21.43 -14.77 12.32
C THR A 2 19.94 -14.60 12.61
N PHE A 3 19.41 -13.39 12.44
CA PHE A 3 17.96 -13.20 12.51
C PHE A 3 17.33 -14.02 11.38
N ALA A 4 16.47 -14.97 11.72
CA ALA A 4 15.69 -15.69 10.72
C ALA A 4 14.82 -14.67 9.98
N THR A 5 14.98 -14.57 8.66
CA THR A 5 14.11 -13.76 7.82
C THR A 5 12.72 -14.41 7.82
N ALA A 6 11.77 -13.80 8.53
CA ALA A 6 10.38 -14.25 8.55
C ALA A 6 9.67 -13.80 7.27
N THR A 7 9.16 -14.76 6.50
CA THR A 7 8.34 -14.49 5.32
C THR A 7 6.87 -14.42 5.68
N THR A 8 6.10 -13.52 5.06
CA THR A 8 4.64 -13.38 5.28
C THR A 8 3.90 -13.21 3.97
N ASN A 9 2.72 -13.84 3.84
CA ASN A 9 1.79 -13.59 2.73
C ASN A 9 0.71 -12.56 3.09
N TYR A 10 0.84 -11.90 4.23
CA TYR A 10 -0.08 -10.84 4.66
C TYR A 10 0.68 -9.56 5.00
N LEU A 11 0.16 -8.45 4.50
CA LEU A 11 0.71 -7.11 4.72
C LEU A 11 -0.28 -6.26 5.54
N PHE A 12 0.26 -5.25 6.21
CA PHE A 12 -0.46 -4.32 7.07
C PHE A 12 -1.04 -3.15 6.27
N SER A 13 -2.28 -2.76 6.59
CA SER A 13 -2.96 -1.65 5.93
C SER A 13 -2.43 -0.30 6.42
N ALA A 14 -1.83 0.47 5.51
CA ALA A 14 -1.54 1.90 5.68
C ALA A 14 -2.72 2.79 5.24
N GLY A 15 -3.84 2.19 4.80
CA GLY A 15 -5.01 2.90 4.31
C GLY A 15 -4.76 3.57 2.96
N ASP A 16 -5.40 4.71 2.74
CA ASP A 16 -5.36 5.48 1.49
C ASP A 16 -4.33 6.63 1.49
N THR A 17 -3.39 6.62 2.44
CA THR A 17 -2.31 7.60 2.52
C THR A 17 -1.15 7.24 1.59
N ILE A 18 -0.69 8.19 0.77
CA ILE A 18 0.35 7.96 -0.24
C ILE A 18 1.65 8.64 0.17
N PHE A 19 1.65 9.93 0.43
CA PHE A 19 2.87 10.74 0.55
C PHE A 19 3.77 10.29 1.69
N GLU A 20 3.19 9.89 2.82
CA GLU A 20 3.93 9.44 4.01
C GLU A 20 4.26 7.93 4.01
N SER A 21 3.92 7.21 2.94
CA SER A 21 4.01 5.75 2.92
C SER A 21 5.40 5.16 2.72
N GLY A 22 6.40 5.98 2.34
CA GLY A 22 7.74 5.46 2.06
C GLY A 22 8.56 5.13 3.29
N GLY A 23 9.37 4.07 3.24
CA GLY A 23 10.32 3.70 4.30
C GLY A 23 11.54 4.64 4.36
N LEU A 24 11.77 5.43 3.30
CA LEU A 24 12.87 6.38 3.24
C LEU A 24 12.43 7.80 3.60
N ARG A 25 13.36 8.55 4.18
CA ARG A 25 13.28 9.96 4.60
C ARG A 25 12.60 10.81 3.52
N SER A 26 11.30 11.11 3.65
CA SER A 26 10.72 12.18 2.85
C SER A 26 11.20 13.49 3.47
N SER A 27 12.13 14.18 2.80
CA SER A 27 12.57 15.53 3.22
C SER A 27 11.48 16.60 3.03
N ALA A 28 10.24 16.19 2.70
CA ALA A 28 9.14 17.07 2.33
C ALA A 28 8.04 17.18 3.39
N VAL A 29 8.09 16.41 4.49
CA VAL A 29 7.37 16.74 5.73
C VAL A 29 8.41 17.12 6.77
N VAL A 30 8.73 18.41 6.81
CA VAL A 30 9.47 19.02 7.91
C VAL A 30 8.49 19.12 9.08
N GLU A 31 8.38 18.08 9.88
CA GLU A 31 8.16 18.29 11.31
C GLU A 31 9.56 18.50 11.94
N PRO A 32 9.84 19.65 12.56
CA PRO A 32 11.20 20.11 12.88
C PRO A 32 11.86 19.36 14.05
N THR A 33 11.43 18.14 14.38
CA THR A 33 12.01 17.37 15.47
C THR A 33 12.40 15.97 15.02
N THR A 34 13.72 15.73 15.02
CA THR A 34 14.42 14.44 15.00
C THR A 34 14.55 13.70 13.65
N ASN A 35 15.68 13.88 12.97
CA ASN A 35 16.33 12.93 12.05
C ASN A 35 15.51 12.25 10.92
N GLY A 36 14.29 12.68 10.62
CA GLY A 36 13.41 12.07 9.63
C GLY A 36 12.87 10.68 10.02
N LEU A 37 12.86 10.34 11.31
CA LEU A 37 12.37 9.06 11.87
C LEU A 37 11.17 9.25 12.82
N GLY A 38 10.51 10.41 12.75
CA GLY A 38 9.34 10.74 13.55
C GLY A 38 8.10 9.93 13.17
N PRO A 39 7.02 10.01 13.97
CA PRO A 39 5.74 9.38 13.65
C PRO A 39 5.23 9.81 12.27
N ARG A 40 4.75 8.86 11.45
CA ARG A 40 4.15 9.12 10.13
C ARG A 40 2.69 8.68 10.14
N PRO A 41 1.77 9.56 10.57
CA PRO A 41 0.37 9.21 10.69
C PRO A 41 -0.24 8.92 9.33
N THR A 42 -0.69 7.68 9.15
CA THR A 42 -1.50 7.28 7.99
C THR A 42 -2.98 7.30 8.36
N ARG A 43 -3.85 7.20 7.37
CA ARG A 43 -5.29 6.95 7.56
C ARG A 43 -5.59 5.49 7.91
N GLY A 44 -4.70 4.56 7.61
CA GLY A 44 -4.80 3.15 7.99
C GLY A 44 -4.64 2.86 9.48
N ILE A 45 -4.82 1.59 9.84
CA ILE A 45 -4.64 1.12 11.22
C ILE A 45 -3.15 1.09 11.58
N PHE A 46 -2.28 0.75 10.62
CA PHE A 46 -0.84 0.67 10.83
C PHE A 46 -0.11 1.84 10.20
N ALA A 47 0.87 2.36 10.94
CA ALA A 47 1.65 3.53 10.57
C ALA A 47 3.03 3.46 11.25
N TYR A 48 4.01 4.18 10.70
CA TYR A 48 5.37 4.17 11.21
C TYR A 48 5.43 4.93 12.53
N HIS A 49 5.87 4.27 13.60
CA HIS A 49 5.99 4.85 14.95
C HIS A 49 4.69 5.48 15.49
N VAL A 50 3.53 4.97 15.04
CA VAL A 50 2.20 5.41 15.52
C VAL A 50 1.45 4.19 16.05
N CYS A 51 0.93 4.32 17.27
CA CYS A 51 0.06 3.31 17.87
C CYS A 51 -1.41 3.72 17.68
N THR A 52 -2.20 2.85 17.06
CA THR A 52 -3.65 3.03 16.89
C THR A 52 -4.41 2.24 17.94
N LYS A 53 -5.33 2.88 18.67
CA LYS A 53 -6.25 2.19 19.58
C LYS A 53 -7.50 1.75 18.82
N ILE A 54 -8.18 0.72 19.31
CA ILE A 54 -9.47 0.29 18.74
C ILE A 54 -10.49 1.45 18.74
N SER A 55 -10.47 2.31 19.77
CA SER A 55 -11.32 3.51 19.86
C SER A 55 -11.06 4.55 18.76
N ASP A 56 -9.91 4.47 18.08
CA ASP A 56 -9.55 5.39 16.99
C ASP A 56 -10.16 4.94 15.65
N ILE A 57 -10.71 3.71 15.59
CA ILE A 57 -11.38 3.13 14.41
C ILE A 57 -12.85 3.58 14.40
N ARG A 58 -13.06 4.85 14.06
CA ARG A 58 -14.38 5.51 14.04
C ARG A 58 -15.25 5.10 12.86
N ASP A 59 -14.65 4.60 11.78
CA ASP A 59 -15.38 4.08 10.60
C ASP A 59 -16.01 2.69 10.86
N GLY A 60 -15.69 2.08 12.01
CA GLY A 60 -16.21 0.80 12.49
C GLY A 60 -15.24 -0.35 12.24
N THR A 61 -15.04 -1.20 13.24
CA THR A 61 -14.04 -2.28 13.20
C THR A 61 -14.34 -3.34 12.13
N SER A 62 -15.61 -3.54 11.79
CA SER A 62 -16.02 -4.44 10.71
C SER A 62 -15.86 -3.85 9.31
N ASN A 63 -15.64 -2.54 9.19
CA ASN A 63 -15.52 -1.84 7.91
C ASN A 63 -14.09 -1.43 7.58
N THR A 64 -13.20 -1.37 8.58
CA THR A 64 -11.80 -1.02 8.35
C THR A 64 -10.94 -2.27 8.14
N ILE A 65 -10.25 -2.36 7.01
CA ILE A 65 -9.30 -3.43 6.72
C ILE A 65 -7.99 -3.21 7.48
N MET A 66 -7.52 -4.28 8.13
CA MET A 66 -6.32 -4.31 8.95
C MET A 66 -5.16 -4.94 8.18
N MET A 67 -5.38 -6.10 7.56
CA MET A 67 -4.36 -6.82 6.77
C MET A 67 -4.98 -7.37 5.50
N ALA A 68 -4.16 -7.63 4.48
CA ALA A 68 -4.60 -8.28 3.25
C ALA A 68 -3.53 -9.21 2.72
N GLU A 69 -3.95 -10.18 1.93
CA GLU A 69 -3.04 -11.04 1.19
C GLU A 69 -2.10 -10.24 0.30
N HIS A 70 -0.86 -10.72 0.22
CA HIS A 70 0.10 -10.31 -0.79
C HIS A 70 0.95 -11.52 -1.19
N VAL A 71 1.21 -11.66 -2.49
CA VAL A 71 2.13 -12.66 -3.01
C VAL A 71 3.55 -12.32 -2.57
N VAL A 72 4.24 -13.28 -1.95
CA VAL A 72 5.66 -13.15 -1.58
C VAL A 72 6.53 -13.09 -2.82
N ALA A 73 7.47 -12.15 -2.83
CA ALA A 73 8.43 -11.97 -3.91
C ALA A 73 9.81 -11.57 -3.35
N SER A 74 10.86 -12.02 -4.02
CA SER A 74 12.23 -11.63 -3.71
C SER A 74 13.09 -11.60 -4.97
N PHE A 75 13.14 -10.45 -5.63
CA PHE A 75 13.98 -10.21 -6.79
C PHE A 75 14.35 -8.73 -6.91
N ILE A 76 15.60 -8.48 -7.30
CA ILE A 76 16.11 -7.13 -7.56
C ILE A 76 15.57 -6.60 -8.90
N THR A 77 15.66 -5.28 -9.08
CA THR A 77 15.16 -4.58 -10.27
C THR A 77 15.65 -5.19 -11.57
N GLY A 78 14.73 -5.42 -12.52
CA GLY A 78 15.05 -5.85 -13.89
C GLY A 78 15.52 -7.30 -14.04
N ARG A 79 15.57 -8.09 -12.97
CA ARG A 79 15.99 -9.50 -13.03
C ARG A 79 14.88 -10.46 -13.45
N LYS A 80 13.63 -10.03 -13.44
CA LYS A 80 12.49 -10.87 -13.82
C LYS A 80 11.97 -10.44 -15.19
N PRO A 81 12.26 -11.19 -16.28
CA PRO A 81 11.84 -10.80 -17.63
C PRO A 81 10.32 -10.66 -17.79
N THR A 82 9.57 -11.45 -17.03
CA THR A 82 8.10 -11.40 -16.97
C THR A 82 7.67 -11.14 -15.53
N ALA A 83 7.68 -9.87 -15.12
CA ALA A 83 7.23 -9.47 -13.80
C ALA A 83 5.69 -9.29 -13.81
N ARG A 84 4.99 -10.15 -13.06
CA ARG A 84 3.52 -10.05 -12.90
C ARG A 84 3.17 -8.87 -11.98
N LEU A 85 1.96 -8.32 -12.14
CA LEU A 85 1.48 -7.23 -11.29
C LEU A 85 1.44 -7.63 -9.80
N VAL A 86 1.06 -8.87 -9.53
CA VAL A 86 0.87 -9.40 -8.17
C VAL A 86 2.15 -9.50 -7.34
N GLU A 87 3.32 -9.51 -7.97
CA GLU A 87 4.60 -9.84 -7.32
C GLU A 87 5.63 -8.72 -7.41
N GLY A 88 5.32 -7.62 -8.09
CA GLY A 88 6.27 -6.56 -8.37
C GLY A 88 5.77 -5.17 -8.00
N VAL A 89 6.71 -4.23 -7.93
CA VAL A 89 6.50 -2.79 -7.86
C VAL A 89 7.28 -2.16 -9.00
N SER A 90 6.64 -1.28 -9.77
CA SER A 90 7.35 -0.44 -10.74
C SER A 90 8.17 0.63 -10.03
N TRP A 91 9.47 0.60 -10.27
CA TRP A 91 10.48 1.46 -9.65
C TRP A 91 10.49 2.86 -10.26
N ASP A 92 10.55 3.87 -9.39
CA ASP A 92 10.78 5.26 -9.76
C ASP A 92 9.90 5.71 -10.94
N THR A 93 8.61 5.47 -10.77
CA THR A 93 7.57 5.66 -11.78
C THR A 93 7.25 7.14 -11.98
N ALA A 94 7.26 7.92 -10.91
CA ALA A 94 7.09 9.37 -10.90
C ALA A 94 7.66 9.95 -9.61
N SER A 95 7.74 11.29 -9.50
CA SER A 95 8.11 11.94 -8.23
C SER A 95 7.04 11.71 -7.15
N GLN A 96 7.45 11.84 -5.89
CA GLN A 96 6.56 11.71 -4.72
C GLN A 96 5.32 12.60 -4.84
N GLN A 97 5.50 13.87 -5.24
CA GLN A 97 4.42 14.85 -5.40
C GLN A 97 3.45 14.43 -6.50
N GLN A 98 3.93 13.84 -7.59
CA GLN A 98 3.10 13.37 -8.68
C GLN A 98 2.26 12.15 -8.26
N LEU A 99 2.86 11.19 -7.54
CA LEU A 99 2.10 10.02 -7.06
C LEU A 99 1.04 10.40 -6.03
N SER A 100 1.32 11.34 -5.12
CA SER A 100 0.33 11.83 -4.16
C SER A 100 -0.76 12.70 -4.80
N ALA A 101 -0.47 13.36 -5.93
CA ALA A 101 -1.45 14.19 -6.63
C ALA A 101 -2.32 13.38 -7.61
N ASN A 102 -1.79 12.28 -8.15
CA ASN A 102 -2.46 11.43 -9.11
C ASN A 102 -1.95 9.98 -9.01
N PRO A 103 -2.55 9.12 -8.17
CA PRO A 103 -2.16 7.71 -8.07
C PRO A 103 -2.46 6.90 -9.34
N GLY A 104 -3.32 7.39 -10.23
CA GLY A 104 -3.64 6.78 -11.52
C GLY A 104 -2.42 6.56 -12.42
N ILE A 105 -1.29 7.24 -12.14
CA ILE A 105 0.00 6.99 -12.81
C ILE A 105 0.43 5.52 -12.69
N CYS A 106 0.14 4.83 -11.58
CA CYS A 106 0.48 3.41 -11.44
C CYS A 106 -0.25 2.54 -12.46
N LEU A 107 -1.47 2.92 -12.89
CA LEU A 107 -2.25 2.14 -13.87
C LEU A 107 -1.56 2.05 -15.22
N ALA A 108 -0.79 3.08 -15.61
CA ALA A 108 -0.03 3.09 -16.85
C ALA A 108 1.12 2.06 -16.87
N GLN A 109 1.46 1.46 -15.72
CA GLN A 109 2.48 0.42 -15.62
C GLN A 109 1.95 -0.96 -16.01
N ARG A 110 0.64 -1.13 -16.22
CA ARG A 110 0.01 -2.40 -16.57
C ARG A 110 0.16 -2.72 -18.06
N ASN A 111 0.51 -3.97 -18.35
CA ASN A 111 0.37 -4.63 -19.65
C ASN A 111 -0.24 -6.02 -19.45
N GLY A 112 -1.57 -6.10 -19.52
CA GLY A 112 -2.31 -7.31 -19.16
C GLY A 112 -2.10 -7.71 -17.69
N LEU A 113 -1.57 -8.90 -17.46
CA LEU A 113 -1.23 -9.41 -16.11
C LEU A 113 0.21 -9.08 -15.68
N ASN A 114 0.97 -8.39 -16.52
CA ASN A 114 2.38 -8.07 -16.31
C ASN A 114 2.62 -6.57 -16.26
N TYR A 115 3.81 -6.18 -15.81
CA TYR A 115 4.29 -4.82 -15.96
C TYR A 115 4.74 -4.52 -17.39
N ALA A 116 4.48 -3.29 -17.86
CA ALA A 116 4.84 -2.84 -19.19
C ALA A 116 6.36 -2.76 -19.41
N ASN A 117 7.13 -2.39 -18.38
CA ASN A 117 8.58 -2.32 -18.42
C ASN A 117 9.21 -3.16 -17.29
N PRO A 118 9.43 -4.48 -17.49
CA PRO A 118 9.99 -5.36 -16.48
C PRO A 118 11.41 -4.97 -16.04
N ALA A 119 12.16 -4.22 -16.86
CA ALA A 119 13.50 -3.74 -16.50
C ALA A 119 13.49 -2.77 -15.32
N ARG A 120 12.34 -2.13 -15.03
CA ARG A 120 12.15 -1.24 -13.87
C ARG A 120 11.32 -1.89 -12.76
N VAL A 121 11.16 -3.21 -12.74
CA VAL A 121 10.34 -3.87 -11.70
C VAL A 121 11.22 -4.63 -10.74
N LYS A 122 10.91 -4.47 -9.46
CA LYS A 122 11.47 -5.23 -8.34
C LYS A 122 10.35 -5.86 -7.51
N GLY A 123 10.68 -6.80 -6.65
CA GLY A 123 9.71 -7.40 -5.73
C GLY A 123 10.39 -7.84 -4.45
N TYR A 124 10.04 -7.19 -3.35
CA TYR A 124 10.55 -7.49 -2.00
C TYR A 124 9.44 -7.87 -1.01
N PHE A 125 8.23 -8.11 -1.53
CA PHE A 125 7.04 -8.38 -0.73
C PHE A 125 7.18 -9.58 0.17
N GLY A 126 6.90 -9.38 1.45
CA GLY A 126 6.79 -10.45 2.42
C GLY A 126 8.07 -11.25 2.61
N ASN A 127 9.22 -10.79 2.10
CA ASN A 127 10.50 -11.49 2.27
C ASN A 127 11.16 -11.20 3.62
N TYR A 128 10.70 -10.14 4.30
CA TYR A 128 11.22 -9.71 5.59
C TYR A 128 10.18 -8.91 6.37
N LEU A 129 9.34 -9.62 7.15
CA LEU A 129 8.21 -9.07 7.90
C LEU A 129 8.59 -7.90 8.84
N PHE A 130 9.75 -7.99 9.51
CA PHE A 130 10.18 -7.02 10.52
C PHE A 130 11.01 -5.86 9.95
N GLY A 131 11.16 -5.76 8.62
CA GLY A 131 11.95 -4.69 8.01
C GLY A 131 11.32 -3.31 8.15
N GLY A 132 10.00 -3.23 8.32
CA GLY A 132 9.27 -1.96 8.41
C GLY A 132 9.23 -1.15 7.10
N ASP A 133 9.96 -1.58 6.06
CA ASP A 133 9.86 -0.98 4.74
C ASP A 133 8.49 -1.30 4.12
N PRO A 134 7.83 -0.33 3.47
CA PRO A 134 6.48 -0.49 2.97
C PRO A 134 6.36 -1.60 1.92
N GLU A 135 7.37 -1.78 1.07
CA GLU A 135 7.39 -2.86 0.07
C GLU A 135 7.44 -4.25 0.70
N ARG A 136 7.87 -4.38 1.96
CA ARG A 136 8.05 -5.69 2.61
C ARG A 136 6.86 -6.06 3.47
N SER A 137 6.20 -5.08 4.09
CA SER A 137 5.20 -5.36 5.13
C SER A 137 3.88 -4.60 4.98
N TRP A 138 3.72 -3.65 4.05
CA TRP A 138 2.52 -2.79 3.98
C TRP A 138 1.83 -2.79 2.62
N PHE A 139 0.54 -2.42 2.62
CA PHE A 139 -0.21 -2.12 1.41
C PHE A 139 -1.08 -0.87 1.62
N GLN A 140 -1.60 -0.33 0.52
CA GLN A 140 -2.55 0.78 0.51
C GLN A 140 -3.85 0.41 -0.18
N THR A 141 -4.91 1.07 0.25
CA THR A 141 -6.25 0.93 -0.32
C THR A 141 -6.53 2.01 -1.37
N VAL A 142 -5.59 2.18 -2.31
CA VAL A 142 -5.69 3.19 -3.38
C VAL A 142 -5.99 2.48 -4.70
N ILE A 143 -5.03 1.69 -5.17
CA ILE A 143 -5.21 0.83 -6.34
C ILE A 143 -5.88 -0.46 -5.89
N GLY A 144 -6.87 -0.93 -6.65
CA GLY A 144 -7.62 -2.14 -6.34
C GLY A 144 -6.74 -3.40 -6.28
N PRO A 145 -7.22 -4.47 -5.63
CA PRO A 145 -6.48 -5.73 -5.51
C PRO A 145 -5.96 -6.27 -6.84
N ASN A 146 -4.82 -6.96 -6.83
CA ASN A 146 -4.13 -7.46 -8.04
C ASN A 146 -3.81 -6.36 -9.09
N GLY A 147 -3.84 -5.09 -8.67
CA GLY A 147 -3.48 -3.94 -9.48
C GLY A 147 -1.97 -3.74 -9.62
N PRO A 148 -1.54 -2.83 -10.51
CA PRO A 148 -0.14 -2.44 -10.61
C PRO A 148 0.27 -1.59 -9.40
N SER A 149 1.29 -2.06 -8.68
CA SER A 149 1.97 -1.30 -7.63
C SER A 149 3.08 -0.45 -8.23
N CYS A 150 3.24 0.78 -7.73
CA CYS A 150 4.32 1.65 -8.19
C CYS A 150 4.89 2.49 -7.05
N CYS A 151 6.09 3.02 -7.25
CA CYS A 151 6.72 3.84 -6.22
C CYS A 151 7.60 4.94 -6.82
N SER A 152 7.98 5.91 -5.98
CA SER A 152 8.89 7.01 -6.31
C SER A 152 10.24 6.82 -5.62
N GLY A 153 11.33 7.03 -6.37
CA GLY A 153 12.72 7.11 -5.89
C GLY A 153 13.17 6.01 -4.90
N GLY A 154 14.37 6.21 -4.34
CA GLY A 154 14.97 5.39 -3.27
C GLY A 154 16.14 4.51 -3.73
N SER A 155 16.31 3.33 -3.12
CA SER A 155 17.21 2.29 -3.64
C SER A 155 16.48 1.09 -4.26
N GLU A 156 17.16 0.39 -5.16
CA GLU A 156 16.67 -0.85 -5.79
C GLU A 156 16.37 -1.98 -4.77
N GLY A 157 16.83 -1.86 -3.52
CA GLY A 157 16.78 -2.88 -2.46
C GLY A 157 15.53 -2.89 -1.58
N GLY A 158 14.33 -2.72 -2.14
CA GLY A 158 13.07 -2.76 -1.38
C GLY A 158 12.63 -1.43 -0.74
N ASN A 159 13.37 -0.35 -1.00
CA ASN A 159 13.20 0.91 -0.28
C ASN A 159 12.76 2.02 -1.24
N CYS A 160 11.49 2.42 -1.18
CA CYS A 160 10.96 3.55 -1.93
C CYS A 160 10.77 4.79 -1.02
N VAL A 161 10.78 5.99 -1.62
CA VAL A 161 10.50 7.26 -0.93
C VAL A 161 9.00 7.45 -0.67
N THR A 162 8.17 6.95 -1.58
CA THR A 162 6.72 6.85 -1.47
C THR A 162 6.27 5.65 -2.29
N THR A 163 5.35 4.86 -1.76
CA THR A 163 4.77 3.70 -2.44
C THR A 163 3.27 3.85 -2.66
N ILE A 164 2.77 3.13 -3.65
CA ILE A 164 1.38 2.74 -3.80
C ILE A 164 1.42 1.24 -4.08
N ILE A 165 1.11 0.45 -3.06
CA ILE A 165 1.16 -1.01 -3.11
C ILE A 165 -0.27 -1.54 -3.03
N ALA A 166 -0.72 -2.20 -4.09
CA ALA A 166 -1.98 -2.93 -4.07
C ALA A 166 -1.78 -4.28 -3.37
N PRO A 167 -2.76 -4.79 -2.59
CA PRO A 167 -2.74 -6.17 -2.12
C PRO A 167 -2.86 -7.12 -3.31
N SER A 168 -2.35 -8.35 -3.15
CA SER A 168 -2.29 -9.29 -4.26
C SER A 168 -2.48 -10.75 -3.83
N SER A 169 -3.07 -11.54 -4.72
CA SER A 169 -3.31 -12.95 -4.48
C SER A 169 -3.35 -13.71 -5.80
N TYR A 170 -3.12 -15.02 -5.71
CA TYR A 170 -3.36 -15.95 -6.82
C TYR A 170 -4.81 -16.44 -6.87
N HIS A 171 -5.64 -16.06 -5.90
CA HIS A 171 -7.08 -16.28 -5.98
C HIS A 171 -7.68 -15.53 -7.17
N PRO A 172 -8.53 -16.17 -7.99
CA PRO A 172 -9.12 -15.52 -9.14
C PRO A 172 -9.98 -14.32 -8.73
N GLY A 173 -9.62 -13.14 -9.21
CA GLY A 173 -10.50 -11.97 -9.14
C GLY A 173 -10.51 -11.23 -7.81
N ALA A 174 -9.72 -11.61 -6.80
CA ALA A 174 -9.87 -11.04 -5.45
C ALA A 174 -8.70 -11.38 -4.52
N VAL A 175 -8.73 -10.80 -3.31
CA VAL A 175 -7.81 -11.06 -2.19
C VAL A 175 -8.60 -11.33 -0.91
N ASN A 176 -8.06 -12.13 0.01
CA ASN A 176 -8.60 -12.18 1.38
C ASN A 176 -8.09 -10.98 2.19
N GLY A 177 -9.01 -10.26 2.82
CA GLY A 177 -8.73 -9.14 3.72
C GLY A 177 -9.20 -9.44 5.14
N LEU A 178 -8.34 -9.20 6.12
CA LEU A 178 -8.65 -9.23 7.55
C LEU A 178 -9.17 -7.86 7.98
N MET A 179 -10.37 -7.82 8.52
CA MET A 179 -10.99 -6.61 9.09
C MET A 179 -10.55 -6.41 10.54
N ALA A 180 -10.72 -5.21 11.08
CA ALA A 180 -10.29 -4.88 12.45
C ALA A 180 -11.09 -5.57 13.55
N ASP A 181 -12.27 -6.13 13.24
CA ASP A 181 -13.05 -6.99 14.15
C ASP A 181 -12.62 -8.47 14.12
N GLY A 182 -11.62 -8.82 13.31
CA GLY A 182 -11.12 -10.18 13.16
C GLY A 182 -11.85 -11.01 12.09
N SER A 183 -12.88 -10.46 11.43
CA SER A 183 -13.54 -11.12 10.30
C SER A 183 -12.65 -11.11 9.05
N VAL A 184 -12.78 -12.13 8.20
CA VAL A 184 -12.08 -12.20 6.90
C VAL A 184 -13.10 -12.04 5.79
N ARG A 185 -12.78 -11.21 4.80
CA ARG A 185 -13.65 -10.92 3.65
C ARG A 185 -12.90 -11.17 2.35
N PHE A 186 -13.61 -11.67 1.35
CA PHE A 186 -13.09 -11.82 -0.01
C PHE A 186 -13.38 -10.52 -0.78
N ILE A 187 -12.33 -9.79 -1.13
CA ILE A 187 -12.43 -8.44 -1.69
C ILE A 187 -12.09 -8.49 -3.17
N SER A 188 -13.05 -8.13 -4.02
CA SER A 188 -12.89 -8.16 -5.47
C SER A 188 -11.80 -7.20 -5.95
N GLN A 189 -11.03 -7.62 -6.96
CA GLN A 189 -10.12 -6.76 -7.71
C GLN A 189 -10.84 -5.67 -8.51
N THR A 190 -12.15 -5.82 -8.72
CA THR A 190 -13.02 -4.83 -9.39
C THR A 190 -13.78 -3.96 -8.40
N ILE A 191 -13.37 -3.95 -7.12
CA ILE A 191 -13.92 -3.03 -6.11
C ILE A 191 -13.82 -1.58 -6.61
N ASP A 192 -14.80 -0.77 -6.23
CA ASP A 192 -14.80 0.65 -6.57
C ASP A 192 -13.59 1.36 -5.96
N THR A 193 -12.74 1.92 -6.84
CA THR A 193 -11.54 2.67 -6.50
C THR A 193 -11.71 4.18 -6.72
N GLY A 194 -12.95 4.62 -6.96
CA GLY A 194 -13.32 6.03 -7.09
C GLY A 194 -12.48 6.79 -8.12
N ASN A 195 -12.04 7.99 -7.75
CA ASN A 195 -11.25 8.86 -8.61
C ASN A 195 -9.74 8.71 -8.31
N LEU A 196 -9.08 7.84 -9.07
CA LEU A 196 -7.63 7.67 -9.01
C LEU A 196 -6.81 8.85 -9.58
N SER A 197 -7.46 9.86 -10.17
CA SER A 197 -6.81 11.12 -10.56
C SER A 197 -6.90 12.19 -9.47
N ALA A 198 -7.57 11.90 -8.34
CA ALA A 198 -7.64 12.80 -7.21
C ALA A 198 -6.36 12.71 -6.36
N PRO A 199 -5.94 13.84 -5.74
CA PRO A 199 -4.88 13.82 -4.76
C PRO A 199 -5.25 12.97 -3.55
N GLU A 200 -4.24 12.52 -2.81
CA GLU A 200 -4.43 11.82 -1.55
C GLU A 200 -5.31 12.63 -0.58
N PRO A 201 -6.19 11.97 0.17
CA PRO A 201 -6.91 12.63 1.24
C PRO A 201 -5.98 12.94 2.41
N ARG A 202 -6.09 14.16 2.93
CA ARG A 202 -5.32 14.63 4.10
C ARG A 202 -6.25 14.88 5.27
N GLY A 203 -5.96 14.26 6.41
CA GLY A 203 -6.76 14.40 7.63
C GLY A 203 -8.03 13.54 7.63
N GLY A 204 -9.09 14.05 8.25
CA GLY A 204 -10.41 13.41 8.24
C GLY A 204 -11.22 13.78 7.00
N GLY A 205 -12.19 12.94 6.65
CA GLY A 205 -13.08 13.15 5.52
C GLY A 205 -13.09 11.95 4.54
N PRO A 206 -14.08 11.91 3.64
CA PRO A 206 -14.26 10.77 2.75
C PRO A 206 -13.05 10.49 1.85
N SER A 207 -12.77 9.23 1.60
CA SER A 207 -11.74 8.84 0.64
C SER A 207 -12.20 9.11 -0.80
N PRO A 208 -11.36 9.74 -1.65
CA PRO A 208 -11.67 9.88 -3.07
C PRO A 208 -11.55 8.55 -3.82
N TYR A 209 -10.98 7.51 -3.22
CA TYR A 209 -10.74 6.22 -3.85
C TYR A 209 -11.88 5.22 -3.65
N GLY A 210 -13.11 5.75 -3.59
CA GLY A 210 -14.34 4.96 -3.53
C GLY A 210 -14.42 4.08 -2.30
N VAL A 211 -15.16 2.98 -2.44
CA VAL A 211 -15.34 1.97 -1.38
C VAL A 211 -14.01 1.41 -0.90
N TRP A 212 -13.06 1.21 -1.82
CA TRP A 212 -11.76 0.67 -1.49
C TRP A 212 -10.98 1.59 -0.55
N GLY A 213 -10.89 2.88 -0.91
CA GLY A 213 -10.25 3.90 -0.07
C GLY A 213 -10.89 4.03 1.30
N ALA A 214 -12.23 4.07 1.34
CA ALA A 214 -13.00 4.13 2.57
C ALA A 214 -12.70 2.94 3.51
N MET A 215 -12.58 1.74 2.96
CA MET A 215 -12.26 0.53 3.73
C MET A 215 -10.88 0.59 4.40
N GLY A 216 -9.91 1.30 3.83
CA GLY A 216 -8.59 1.47 4.43
C GLY A 216 -8.51 2.57 5.48
N SER A 217 -9.51 3.44 5.57
CA SER A 217 -9.53 4.52 6.53
C SER A 217 -10.04 4.04 7.90
N LYS A 218 -9.38 4.47 8.98
CA LYS A 218 -9.87 4.28 10.35
C LYS A 218 -10.84 5.37 10.81
N ALA A 219 -10.79 6.58 10.24
CA ALA A 219 -11.55 7.74 10.71
C ALA A 219 -11.85 8.78 9.60
N GLY A 220 -12.38 8.31 8.47
CA GLY A 220 -12.75 9.08 7.29
C GLY A 220 -14.17 9.63 7.34
N GLY A 221 -15.06 8.99 8.09
CA GLY A 221 -16.49 9.31 8.05
C GLY A 221 -17.13 8.95 6.71
N ASP A 222 -16.53 8.02 5.96
CA ASP A 222 -17.06 7.52 4.70
C ASP A 222 -18.41 6.83 4.91
N ALA A 223 -19.39 7.16 4.05
CA ALA A 223 -20.68 6.50 4.06
C ALA A 223 -20.50 5.02 3.66
N ARG A 224 -21.16 4.13 4.39
CA ARG A 224 -21.05 2.68 4.24
C ARG A 224 -21.36 2.27 2.81
N ALA A 225 -20.45 1.55 2.17
CA ALA A 225 -20.76 0.80 0.97
C ALA A 225 -20.73 -0.69 1.33
N GLU A 226 -21.85 -1.37 1.05
CA GLU A 226 -21.91 -2.83 1.06
C GLU A 226 -21.06 -3.37 -0.09
N LEU A 227 -20.35 -4.47 0.20
CA LEU A 227 -19.47 -5.18 -0.72
C LEU A 227 -20.27 -5.95 -1.78
#